data_AF-W7XWW9-F1
#
_entry.id   AF-W7XWW9-F1
#
_cell.length_a   1.000
_cell.length_b   1.000
_cell.length_c   1.000
_cell.angle_alpha   90.00
_cell.angle_beta   90.00
_cell.angle_gamma   90.00
#
_symmetry.space_group_name_H-M   'P 1'
#
loop_
_entity.id
_entity.type
_entity.pdbx_description
1 polymer ?
#
loop_
_entity_poly.entity_id
_entity_poly.type
_entity_poly.pdbx_seq_one_letter_code
_entity_poly.pdbx_strand_id
1 'polypeptide(L)'
;MGFVPYYIPQTNNLVALRANYHGDASNPVTVLEGIKKKLGPETEITYAQACPIAVRENRAIEPRFLYHIDHKGKKHPGLLGRFYNNKDLTGDAKYTRVDPIIEFLWWQQSPNSVLIKKDLLPKEH
;
A
#
# COMPACT_ATOMS: atom_id res chain seq x y z
N MET A 1 -9.69 -44.36 -4.77
CA MET A 1 -9.65 -43.12 -3.98
C MET A 1 -8.26 -42.53 -4.15
N GLY A 2 -8.11 -41.45 -4.92
CA GLY A 2 -6.82 -40.81 -5.17
C GLY A 2 -6.57 -39.70 -4.15
N PHE A 3 -5.36 -39.64 -3.61
CA PHE A 3 -4.93 -38.64 -2.63
C PHE A 3 -3.84 -37.77 -3.25
N VAL A 4 -4.06 -36.46 -3.38
CA VAL A 4 -3.05 -35.51 -3.86
C VAL A 4 -2.94 -34.37 -2.86
N PRO A 5 -1.97 -34.42 -1.94
CA PRO A 5 -1.74 -33.32 -1.03
C PRO A 5 -0.96 -32.21 -1.76
N TYR A 6 -1.43 -30.96 -1.65
CA TYR A 6 -0.82 -29.81 -2.32
C TYR A 6 -0.37 -28.76 -1.29
N TYR A 7 0.93 -28.52 -1.22
CA TYR A 7 1.56 -27.62 -0.25
C TYR A 7 2.36 -26.53 -0.98
N ILE A 8 1.69 -25.46 -1.43
CA ILE A 8 2.34 -24.26 -1.96
C ILE A 8 1.81 -23.02 -1.23
N PRO A 9 2.68 -22.09 -0.77
CA PRO A 9 2.29 -20.88 -0.03
C PRO A 9 1.22 -19.99 -0.69
N GLN A 10 1.04 -20.06 -2.01
CA GLN A 10 0.23 -19.13 -2.80
C GLN A 10 -1.01 -19.75 -3.44
N THR A 11 -1.34 -21.01 -3.13
CA THR A 11 -2.37 -21.76 -3.87
C THR A 11 -3.77 -21.11 -3.85
N ASN A 12 -4.04 -20.27 -2.84
CA ASN A 12 -5.26 -19.50 -2.69
C ASN A 12 -5.00 -17.99 -2.51
N ASN A 13 -3.98 -17.44 -3.18
CA ASN A 13 -3.61 -16.03 -3.05
C ASN A 13 -3.77 -15.27 -4.36
N LEU A 14 -4.82 -14.44 -4.44
CA LEU A 14 -5.11 -13.58 -5.59
C LEU A 14 -4.02 -12.54 -5.88
N VAL A 15 -3.31 -12.07 -4.85
CA VAL A 15 -2.22 -11.09 -4.98
C VAL A 15 -0.99 -11.74 -5.61
N ALA A 16 -0.72 -13.00 -5.26
CA ALA A 16 0.32 -13.80 -5.90
C ALA A 16 0.03 -14.10 -7.38
N LEU A 17 -1.24 -14.36 -7.71
CA LEU A 17 -1.68 -14.61 -9.09
C LEU A 17 -1.46 -13.39 -10.01
N ARG A 18 -1.51 -12.18 -9.45
CA ARG A 18 -1.44 -10.92 -10.21
C ARG A 18 -0.01 -10.50 -10.55
N ALA A 19 1.02 -11.07 -9.90
CA ALA A 19 2.42 -10.65 -10.01
C ALA A 19 2.59 -9.11 -9.92
N ASN A 20 3.79 -8.59 -10.17
CA ASN A 20 4.11 -7.17 -9.90
C ASN A 20 3.76 -6.20 -11.04
N TYR A 21 3.15 -6.67 -12.12
CA TYR A 21 2.71 -5.88 -13.27
C TYR A 21 1.62 -6.66 -14.01
N HIS A 22 0.34 -6.43 -13.73
CA HIS A 22 -0.79 -6.59 -14.66
C HIS A 22 -2.09 -6.12 -13.99
N GLY A 23 -3.00 -5.54 -14.79
CA GLY A 23 -4.26 -4.94 -14.30
C GLY A 23 -5.20 -5.91 -13.56
N ASP A 24 -6.33 -5.37 -13.09
CA ASP A 24 -7.33 -6.16 -12.37
C ASP A 24 -8.00 -7.19 -13.30
N ALA A 25 -7.68 -8.47 -13.10
CA ALA A 25 -8.37 -9.55 -13.79
C ALA A 25 -9.88 -9.52 -13.45
N SER A 26 -10.73 -9.48 -14.47
CA SER A 26 -12.20 -9.40 -14.30
C SER A 26 -12.80 -10.66 -13.67
N ASN A 27 -12.13 -11.81 -13.77
CA ASN A 27 -12.55 -13.08 -13.18
C ASN A 27 -11.34 -13.96 -12.83
N PRO A 28 -10.60 -13.65 -11.75
CA PRO A 28 -9.40 -14.40 -11.39
C PRO A 28 -9.78 -15.79 -10.86
N VAL A 29 -9.01 -16.80 -11.25
CA VAL A 29 -9.15 -18.17 -10.73
C VAL A 29 -7.83 -18.57 -10.09
N THR A 30 -7.85 -18.84 -8.79
CA THR A 30 -6.68 -19.34 -8.05
C THR A 30 -6.34 -20.78 -8.45
N VAL A 31 -5.12 -21.22 -8.16
CA VAL A 31 -4.70 -22.61 -8.42
C VAL A 31 -5.61 -23.61 -7.69
N LEU A 32 -6.00 -23.33 -6.44
CA LEU A 32 -6.92 -24.18 -5.68
C LEU A 32 -8.31 -24.25 -6.33
N GLU A 33 -8.84 -23.12 -6.80
CA GLU A 33 -10.13 -23.10 -7.51
C GLU A 33 -10.07 -23.82 -8.86
N GLY A 34 -8.96 -23.70 -9.59
CA GLY A 34 -8.73 -24.45 -10.83
C GLY A 34 -8.73 -25.96 -10.60
N ILE A 35 -8.04 -26.42 -9.54
CA ILE A 35 -8.01 -27.82 -9.12
C ILE A 35 -9.42 -28.31 -8.73
N LYS A 36 -10.15 -27.54 -7.91
CA LYS A 36 -11.54 -27.86 -7.53
C LYS A 36 -12.47 -27.98 -8.74
N LYS A 37 -12.39 -27.03 -9.68
CA LYS A 37 -13.20 -27.07 -10.92
C LYS A 37 -12.87 -28.28 -11.79
N LYS A 38 -11.60 -28.71 -11.83
CA LYS A 38 -11.17 -29.84 -12.66
C LYS A 38 -11.54 -31.20 -12.08
N LEU A 39 -11.46 -31.37 -10.76
CA LEU A 39 -11.67 -32.66 -10.08
C LEU A 39 -13.13 -32.94 -9.69
N GLY A 40 -13.98 -31.91 -9.69
CA GLY A 40 -15.41 -32.04 -9.40
C GLY A 40 -15.72 -32.29 -7.91
N PRO A 41 -17.01 -32.33 -7.53
CA PRO A 41 -17.43 -32.42 -6.13
C PRO A 41 -17.17 -33.79 -5.48
N GLU A 42 -17.01 -34.84 -6.29
CA GLU A 42 -16.75 -36.21 -5.84
C GLU A 42 -15.31 -36.43 -5.33
N THR A 43 -14.43 -35.44 -5.50
CA THR A 43 -13.04 -35.51 -5.07
C THR A 43 -12.81 -34.58 -3.88
N GLU A 44 -12.45 -35.15 -2.73
CA GLU A 44 -12.07 -34.37 -1.56
C GLU A 44 -10.67 -33.74 -1.76
N ILE A 45 -10.59 -32.42 -1.60
CA ILE A 45 -9.34 -31.66 -1.72
C ILE A 45 -9.02 -31.05 -0.35
N THR A 46 -7.92 -31.47 0.25
CA THR A 46 -7.37 -30.89 1.47
C THR A 46 -6.30 -29.86 1.11
N TYR A 47 -6.33 -28.71 1.79
CA TYR A 47 -5.36 -27.63 1.60
C TYR A 47 -4.87 -27.15 2.97
N ALA A 48 -3.56 -27.04 3.12
CA ALA A 48 -2.93 -26.41 4.27
C ALA A 48 -1.99 -25.31 3.76
N GLN A 49 -2.22 -24.08 4.21
CA GLN A 49 -1.30 -22.97 3.96
C GLN A 49 0.00 -23.22 4.72
N ALA A 50 1.14 -23.17 4.02
CA ALA A 50 2.46 -23.40 4.61
C ALA A 50 2.96 -22.17 5.40
N CYS A 51 3.77 -21.31 4.79
CA CYS A 51 4.33 -20.11 5.40
C CYS A 51 3.92 -18.86 4.60
N PRO A 52 3.64 -17.70 5.22
CA PRO A 52 3.47 -16.45 4.48
C PRO A 52 4.75 -16.09 3.71
N ILE A 53 4.62 -15.74 2.42
CA ILE A 53 5.78 -15.37 1.58
C ILE A 53 6.42 -14.04 1.98
N ALA A 54 5.66 -13.15 2.58
CA ALA A 54 6.17 -11.91 3.13
C ALA A 54 5.38 -11.57 4.37
N VAL A 55 6.08 -11.41 5.49
CA VAL A 55 5.54 -10.68 6.63
C VAL A 55 5.76 -9.21 6.30
N ARG A 56 4.68 -8.45 6.12
CA ARG A 56 4.79 -6.98 6.04
C ARG A 56 5.13 -6.48 7.45
N GLU A 57 6.42 -6.37 7.74
CA GLU A 57 6.89 -5.81 9.02
C GLU A 57 7.05 -4.28 9.01
N ASN A 58 6.58 -3.61 7.95
CA ASN A 58 6.56 -2.16 7.89
C ASN A 58 5.45 -1.62 8.80
N ARG A 59 5.73 -1.57 10.11
CA ARG A 59 4.89 -0.83 11.06
C ARG A 59 5.24 0.65 10.94
N ALA A 60 4.23 1.49 10.75
CA ALA A 60 4.41 2.92 10.87
C ALA A 60 4.95 3.26 12.26
N ILE A 61 5.84 4.25 12.35
CA ILE A 61 6.32 4.76 13.62
C ILE A 61 5.12 5.27 14.42
N GLU A 62 5.03 4.87 15.71
CA GLU A 62 3.91 5.29 16.54
C GLU A 62 3.86 6.82 16.69
N PRO A 63 2.65 7.44 16.69
CA PRO A 63 2.48 8.90 16.74
C PRO A 63 3.19 9.58 17.92
N ARG A 64 3.33 8.89 19.06
CA ARG A 64 4.02 9.40 20.24
C ARG A 64 5.50 9.71 20.03
N PHE A 65 6.11 9.11 18.99
CA PHE A 65 7.50 9.36 18.63
C PHE A 65 7.65 10.42 17.52
N LEU A 66 6.55 10.93 16.98
CA LEU A 66 6.56 11.93 15.92
C LEU A 66 6.45 13.32 16.53
N TYR A 67 7.46 14.15 16.28
CA TYR A 67 7.48 15.54 16.75
C TYR A 67 8.35 16.42 15.85
N HIS A 68 8.12 17.72 15.92
CA HIS A 68 8.98 18.75 15.32
C HIS A 68 9.27 19.85 16.33
N ILE A 69 10.32 20.62 16.06
CA ILE A 69 10.73 21.76 16.87
C ILE A 69 10.42 23.04 16.07
N ASP A 70 9.73 23.99 16.69
CA ASP A 70 9.44 25.28 16.04
C ASP A 70 10.65 26.23 16.08
N HIS A 71 10.52 27.38 15.42
CA HIS A 71 11.55 28.42 15.39
C HIS A 71 11.91 29.01 16.77
N LYS A 72 11.08 28.76 17.79
CA LYS A 72 11.30 29.18 19.19
C LYS A 72 11.88 28.05 20.05
N GLY A 73 12.21 26.90 19.46
CA GLY A 73 12.77 25.75 20.17
C GLY A 73 11.72 24.89 20.89
N LYS A 74 10.42 25.14 20.71
CA LYS A 74 9.36 24.37 21.37
C LYS A 74 9.05 23.08 20.60
N LYS A 75 8.92 21.98 21.33
CA LYS A 75 8.52 20.67 20.80
C LYS A 75 7.00 20.59 20.60
N HIS A 76 6.59 20.14 19.42
CA HIS A 76 5.19 19.94 19.03
C HIS A 76 4.98 18.52 18.50
N PRO A 77 3.82 17.90 18.73
CA PRO A 77 3.51 16.58 18.19
C PRO A 77 3.38 16.60 16.66
N GLY A 78 3.71 15.48 16.02
CA GLY A 78 3.65 15.29 14.57
C GLY A 78 4.86 15.83 13.81
N LEU A 79 5.00 15.43 12.55
CA LEU A 79 6.08 15.85 11.67
C LEU A 79 5.68 17.05 10.82
N LEU A 80 6.56 18.05 10.73
CA LEU A 80 6.35 19.23 9.88
C LEU A 80 6.77 18.90 8.44
N GLY A 81 5.81 18.80 7.53
CA GLY A 81 6.02 18.64 6.10
C GLY A 81 5.94 19.97 5.37
N ARG A 82 6.97 20.30 4.57
CA ARG A 82 6.99 21.46 3.66
C ARG A 82 7.13 20.96 2.23
N PHE A 83 6.24 21.42 1.35
CA PHE A 83 6.13 20.97 -0.02
C PHE A 83 6.44 22.13 -0.97
N TYR A 84 7.35 21.88 -1.92
CA TYR A 84 7.87 22.86 -2.85
C TYR A 84 7.54 22.44 -4.29
N ASN A 85 7.45 23.41 -5.19
CA ASN A 85 7.25 23.19 -6.62
C ASN A 85 8.57 23.12 -7.39
N ASN A 86 9.70 22.98 -6.69
CA ASN A 86 11.02 22.82 -7.26
C ASN A 86 11.74 21.66 -6.59
N LYS A 87 12.68 21.05 -7.32
CA LYS A 87 13.44 19.87 -6.85
C LYS A 87 14.47 20.24 -5.77
N ASP A 88 14.88 21.51 -5.73
CA ASP A 88 15.92 22.00 -4.83
C ASP A 88 15.39 22.36 -3.44
N LEU A 89 14.07 22.29 -3.22
CA LEU A 89 13.39 22.62 -1.96
C LEU A 89 13.68 24.05 -1.48
N THR A 90 13.82 24.98 -2.44
CA THR A 90 14.16 26.38 -2.19
C THR A 90 12.97 27.32 -2.29
N GLY A 91 13.09 28.52 -1.70
CA GLY A 91 12.04 29.54 -1.66
C GLY A 91 10.94 29.22 -0.65
N ASP A 92 9.78 29.86 -0.82
CA ASP A 92 8.62 29.64 0.04
C ASP A 92 7.93 28.30 -0.31
N ALA A 93 7.69 27.49 0.72
CA ALA A 93 6.93 26.26 0.58
C ALA A 93 5.51 26.58 0.08
N LYS A 94 5.07 25.91 -0.98
CA LYS A 94 3.71 26.08 -1.54
C LYS A 94 2.65 25.49 -0.63
N TYR A 95 3.02 24.53 0.20
CA TYR A 95 2.14 23.92 1.16
C TYR A 95 2.93 23.46 2.37
N THR A 96 2.39 23.67 3.57
CA THR A 96 2.97 23.21 4.82
C THR A 96 1.88 22.58 5.65
N ARG A 97 2.17 21.44 6.29
CA ARG A 97 1.25 20.80 7.24
C ARG A 97 2.02 20.06 8.32
N VAL A 98 1.32 19.72 9.39
CA VAL A 98 1.83 18.82 10.43
C VAL A 98 1.10 17.49 10.30
N ASP A 99 1.86 16.41 10.11
CA ASP A 99 1.36 15.05 9.96
C ASP A 99 1.48 14.30 11.30
N PRO A 100 0.36 13.96 11.97
CA PRO A 100 0.38 13.27 13.27
C PRO A 100 0.70 11.78 13.14
N ILE A 101 0.54 11.21 11.95
CA ILE A 101 0.81 9.81 11.61
C ILE A 101 1.51 9.75 10.24
N ILE A 102 2.34 8.72 10.00
CA ILE A 102 2.93 8.48 8.68
C ILE A 102 2.11 7.40 7.98
N GLU A 103 1.14 7.82 7.17
CA GLU A 103 0.27 6.95 6.39
C GLU A 103 0.03 7.56 5.00
N PHE A 104 1.08 7.56 4.17
CA PHE A 104 1.03 8.17 2.84
C PHE A 104 0.97 7.12 1.74
N LEU A 105 0.00 7.26 0.84
CA LEU A 105 -0.09 6.50 -0.40
C LEU A 105 0.31 7.39 -1.58
N TRP A 106 1.58 7.79 -1.62
CA TRP A 106 2.10 8.73 -2.64
C TRP A 106 1.87 8.31 -4.09
N TRP A 107 1.72 7.01 -4.33
CA TRP A 107 1.40 6.45 -5.65
C TRP A 107 -0.06 6.71 -6.10
N GLN A 108 -0.96 7.00 -5.16
CA GLN A 108 -2.40 7.17 -5.42
C GLN A 108 -2.90 8.56 -5.00
N GLN A 109 -2.17 9.24 -4.12
CA GLN A 109 -2.60 10.48 -3.49
C GLN A 109 -1.44 11.47 -3.40
N SER A 110 -1.70 12.70 -3.80
CA SER A 110 -0.80 13.82 -3.54
C SER A 110 -0.92 14.28 -2.07
N PRO A 111 -0.02 15.15 -1.57
CA PRO A 111 -0.08 15.62 -0.19
C PRO A 111 -1.32 16.46 0.10
N ASN A 112 -2.11 16.80 -0.92
CA ASN A 112 -3.32 17.58 -0.74
C ASN A 112 -4.36 17.20 -1.78
N SER A 113 -5.47 16.59 -1.34
CA SER A 113 -6.60 16.20 -2.18
C SER A 113 -7.45 17.39 -2.68
N VAL A 114 -7.14 18.62 -2.27
CA VAL A 114 -7.94 19.83 -2.58
C VAL A 114 -7.25 20.81 -3.53
N LEU A 115 -5.91 20.85 -3.60
CA LEU A 115 -5.21 21.90 -4.37
C LEU A 115 -5.23 21.70 -5.89
N ILE A 116 -5.27 20.44 -6.37
CA ILE A 116 -5.40 20.15 -7.81
C ILE A 116 -6.85 20.30 -8.30
N LYS A 117 -7.84 20.02 -7.45
CA LYS A 117 -9.27 20.20 -7.79
C LYS A 117 -9.72 21.67 -7.81
N LYS A 118 -8.92 22.60 -7.27
CA LYS A 118 -9.26 24.03 -7.13
C LYS A 118 -8.39 24.99 -7.97
N ASP A 119 -7.58 24.49 -8.91
CA ASP A 119 -6.71 25.34 -9.77
C ASP A 119 -5.76 26.28 -8.97
N LEU A 120 -5.33 25.87 -7.77
CA LEU A 120 -4.45 26.66 -6.89
C LEU A 120 -2.95 26.41 -7.10
N LEU A 121 -2.60 25.55 -8.06
CA LEU A 121 -1.29 25.52 -8.69
C LEU A 121 -1.48 26.06 -10.12
N PRO A 122 -0.64 26.99 -10.60
CA PRO A 122 -0.82 27.51 -11.95
C PRO A 122 -0.71 26.36 -12.95
N LYS A 123 -1.68 26.28 -13.88
CA LYS A 123 -1.49 25.53 -15.12
C LYS A 123 -0.28 26.14 -15.81
N GLU A 124 0.66 25.28 -16.18
CA GLU A 124 1.97 25.65 -16.68
C GLU A 124 1.87 26.65 -17.85
N HIS A 125 2.81 27.61 -17.86
CA HIS A 125 3.28 28.27 -19.06
C HIS A 125 4.61 27.62 -19.45
#